data_AF-B0JNF1-F1
#
_entry.id   AF-B0JNF1-F1
#
_cell.length_a   1.000
_cell.length_b   1.000
_cell.length_c   1.000
_cell.angle_alpha   90.00
_cell.angle_beta   90.00
_cell.angle_gamma   90.00
#
_symmetry.space_group_name_H-M   'P 1'
#
loop_
_entity.id
_entity.type
_entity.pdbx_description
1 polymer ?
#
loop_
_entity_poly.entity_id
_entity_poly.type
_entity_poly.pdbx_seq_one_letter_code
_entity_poly.pdbx_strand_id
1 'polypeptide(L)'
;MRVSAGGSSADFSFNTTGKSNSNMGWLSKSWDFTANSTTTTLEFIDLTNSFAGPALDNVSVIALSPPPTPTPIPEPSSVLGLLSLGVLGISSALKRQS
;
A
#
# COMPACT_ATOMS: atom_id res chain seq x y z
N MET A 1 -20.26 -4.82 12.19
CA MET A 1 -19.90 -3.67 11.34
C MET A 1 -18.94 -4.14 10.26
N ARG A 2 -19.15 -3.73 9.02
CA ARG A 2 -18.18 -3.89 7.93
C ARG A 2 -17.43 -2.59 7.72
N VAL A 3 -16.12 -2.68 7.55
CA VAL A 3 -15.28 -1.59 7.04
C VAL A 3 -14.92 -1.90 5.59
N SER A 4 -14.93 -0.90 4.71
CA SER A 4 -14.54 -1.06 3.32
C SER A 4 -13.67 0.10 2.84
N ALA A 5 -12.66 -0.20 2.03
CA ALA A 5 -11.78 0.78 1.39
C ALA A 5 -10.97 0.11 0.28
N GLY A 6 -10.71 0.84 -0.81
CA GLY A 6 -9.81 0.38 -1.88
C GLY A 6 -10.27 -0.90 -2.61
N GLY A 7 -11.55 -1.26 -2.52
CA GLY A 7 -12.08 -2.53 -3.07
C GLY A 7 -11.94 -3.74 -2.14
N SER A 8 -11.42 -3.54 -0.93
CA SER A 8 -11.30 -4.57 0.11
C SER A 8 -12.23 -4.25 1.29
N SER A 9 -12.51 -5.25 2.12
CA SER A 9 -13.34 -5.09 3.31
C SER A 9 -12.98 -6.04 4.44
N ALA A 10 -13.34 -5.68 5.67
CA ALA A 10 -13.26 -6.55 6.84
C ALA A 10 -14.49 -6.39 7.74
N ASP A 11 -14.86 -7.45 8.46
CA ASP A 11 -15.98 -7.45 9.39
C ASP A 11 -15.48 -7.45 10.84
N PHE A 12 -16.01 -6.52 11.63
CA PHE A 12 -15.78 -6.43 13.06
C PHE A 12 -17.06 -6.71 13.85
N SER A 13 -16.90 -7.53 14.88
CA SER A 13 -17.91 -7.81 15.89
C SER A 13 -17.52 -7.22 17.25
N PHE A 14 -18.54 -6.94 18.05
CA PHE A 14 -18.42 -6.40 19.40
C PHE A 14 -19.49 -7.03 20.29
N ASN A 15 -19.12 -7.45 21.50
CA ASN A 15 -20.07 -7.99 22.48
C ASN A 15 -20.58 -6.87 23.38
N THR A 16 -21.87 -6.58 23.30
CA THR A 16 -22.55 -5.54 24.08
C THR A 16 -22.97 -5.99 25.48
N THR A 17 -22.74 -7.25 25.85
CA THR A 17 -23.09 -7.79 27.18
C THR A 17 -22.40 -6.98 28.28
N GLY A 18 -23.20 -6.42 29.19
CA GLY A 18 -22.73 -5.61 30.31
C GLY A 18 -22.18 -4.22 29.93
N LYS A 19 -22.42 -3.76 28.70
CA LYS A 19 -22.03 -2.41 28.22
C LYS A 19 -23.21 -1.44 28.30
N SER A 20 -22.94 -0.16 28.41
CA SER A 20 -23.95 0.91 28.52
C SER A 20 -23.46 2.22 27.90
N ASN A 21 -24.35 3.21 27.79
CA ASN A 21 -24.01 4.53 27.25
C ASN A 21 -22.93 5.28 28.06
N SER A 22 -22.82 5.02 29.36
CA SER A 22 -21.77 5.58 30.23
C SER A 22 -20.56 4.65 30.40
N ASN A 23 -20.67 3.40 29.97
CA ASN A 23 -19.61 2.39 30.00
C ASN A 23 -19.59 1.63 28.67
N MET A 24 -19.14 2.32 27.63
CA MET A 24 -19.23 1.84 26.24
C MET A 24 -18.38 0.59 25.98
N GLY A 25 -17.34 0.36 26.80
CA GLY A 25 -16.44 -0.77 26.63
C GLY A 25 -15.63 -0.73 25.34
N TRP A 26 -15.17 0.45 24.93
CA TRP A 26 -14.40 0.71 23.71
C TRP A 26 -13.28 -0.31 23.47
N LEU A 27 -13.12 -0.74 22.22
CA LEU A 27 -12.04 -1.62 21.76
C LEU A 27 -11.43 -1.07 20.48
N SER A 28 -10.10 -1.01 20.41
CA SER A 28 -9.39 -0.65 19.19
C SER A 28 -9.48 -1.79 18.17
N LYS A 29 -9.72 -1.42 16.90
CA LYS A 29 -9.70 -2.32 15.74
C LYS A 29 -8.78 -1.75 14.68
N SER A 30 -8.05 -2.63 14.01
CA SER A 30 -7.14 -2.28 12.92
C SER A 30 -7.35 -3.23 11.75
N TRP A 31 -7.20 -2.70 10.54
CA TRP A 31 -7.28 -3.45 9.29
C TRP A 31 -6.51 -2.67 8.23
N ASP A 32 -5.73 -3.39 7.43
CA ASP A 32 -4.88 -2.81 6.40
C ASP A 32 -5.59 -2.87 5.04
N PHE A 33 -5.46 -1.81 4.24
CA PHE A 33 -5.95 -1.76 2.87
C PHE A 33 -4.97 -1.00 1.97
N THR A 34 -5.06 -1.25 0.66
CA THR A 34 -4.31 -0.52 -0.36
C THR A 34 -5.23 0.49 -1.04
N ALA A 35 -4.85 1.76 -1.03
CA ALA A 35 -5.53 2.80 -1.82
C ALA A 35 -5.36 2.51 -3.32
N ASN A 36 -6.45 2.53 -4.08
CA ASN A 36 -6.45 2.23 -5.52
C ASN A 36 -6.49 3.49 -6.40
N SER A 37 -6.56 4.67 -5.78
CA SER A 37 -6.62 5.97 -6.43
C SER A 37 -6.05 7.04 -5.50
N THR A 38 -5.83 8.25 -6.02
CA THR A 38 -5.39 9.43 -5.23
C THR A 38 -6.38 9.80 -4.13
N THR A 39 -7.64 9.40 -4.27
CA THR A 39 -8.68 9.49 -3.24
C THR A 39 -9.29 8.12 -3.05
N THR A 40 -9.34 7.64 -1.80
CA THR A 40 -10.01 6.39 -1.43
C THR A 40 -10.96 6.66 -0.27
N THR A 41 -12.23 6.28 -0.43
CA THR A 41 -13.22 6.38 0.63
C THR A 41 -13.06 5.23 1.62
N LEU A 42 -12.99 5.56 2.92
CA LEU A 42 -13.17 4.61 4.01
C LEU A 42 -14.65 4.62 4.43
N GLU A 43 -15.30 3.47 4.35
CA GLU A 43 -16.72 3.31 4.65
C GLU A 43 -16.93 2.41 5.87
N PHE A 44 -17.96 2.73 6.66
CA PHE A 44 -18.41 1.94 7.80
C PHE A 44 -19.89 1.60 7.60
N ILE A 45 -20.21 0.31 7.56
CA ILE A 45 -21.58 -0.18 7.34
C ILE A 45 -22.00 -1.02 8.55
N ASP A 46 -23.18 -0.73 9.10
CA ASP A 46 -23.81 -1.66 10.03
C ASP A 46 -24.35 -2.87 9.27
N LEU A 47 -24.05 -4.07 9.77
CA LEU A 47 -24.53 -5.33 9.20
C LEU A 47 -25.79 -5.84 9.92
N THR A 48 -26.25 -5.11 10.93
CA THR A 48 -27.45 -5.43 11.71
C THR A 48 -28.52 -4.37 11.50
N ASN A 49 -29.78 -4.79 11.45
CA ASN A 49 -30.90 -3.86 11.37
C ASN A 49 -31.38 -3.53 12.78
N SER A 50 -30.88 -2.43 13.32
CA SER A 50 -31.10 -1.99 14.69
C SER A 50 -31.35 -0.47 14.72
N PHE A 51 -32.05 0.02 15.74
CA PHE A 51 -32.31 1.45 15.92
C PHE A 51 -31.03 2.27 16.16
N ALA A 52 -29.98 1.63 16.67
CA ALA A 52 -28.67 2.22 16.88
C ALA A 52 -27.59 1.43 16.13
N GLY A 53 -26.64 2.15 15.54
CA GLY A 53 -25.48 1.57 14.87
C GLY A 53 -24.25 1.45 15.77
N PRO A 54 -23.14 0.93 15.24
CA PRO A 54 -21.85 0.90 15.92
C PRO A 54 -21.38 2.31 16.28
N ALA A 55 -20.90 2.49 17.50
CA ALA A 55 -20.23 3.73 17.89
C ALA A 55 -18.78 3.71 17.42
N LEU A 56 -18.30 4.83 16.88
CA LEU A 56 -16.95 5.02 16.36
C LEU A 56 -16.27 6.18 17.05
N ASP A 57 -15.00 6.01 17.39
CA ASP A 57 -14.15 7.08 17.94
C ASP A 57 -12.69 6.84 17.50
N ASN A 58 -11.89 7.90 17.49
CA ASN A 58 -10.46 7.87 17.18
C ASN A 58 -10.14 7.16 15.84
N VAL A 59 -10.93 7.43 14.80
CA VAL A 59 -10.68 6.91 13.45
C VAL A 59 -9.43 7.56 12.88
N SER A 60 -8.41 6.76 12.57
CA SER A 60 -7.18 7.22 11.94
C SER A 60 -6.76 6.30 10.80
N VAL A 61 -6.03 6.88 9.85
CA VAL A 61 -5.39 6.15 8.74
C VAL A 61 -3.93 6.56 8.72
N ILE A 62 -3.04 5.57 8.73
CA ILE A 62 -1.59 5.76 8.67
C ILE A 62 -1.02 5.00 7.47
N ALA A 63 0.04 5.53 6.87
CA ALA A 63 0.79 4.81 5.85
C ALA A 63 1.73 3.80 6.52
N LEU A 64 1.63 2.51 6.17
CA LEU A 64 2.49 1.46 6.72
C LEU A 64 3.90 1.47 6.12
N SER A 65 4.04 1.98 4.90
CA SER A 65 5.32 2.15 4.23
C SER A 65 5.31 3.39 3.33
N PRO A 66 6.45 4.09 3.17
CA PRO A 66 6.57 5.14 2.17
C PRO A 66 6.41 4.57 0.75
N PRO A 67 6.03 5.39 -0.25
CA PRO A 67 6.02 4.97 -1.64
C PRO A 67 7.39 4.42 -2.05
N PRO A 68 7.45 3.43 -2.95
CA PRO A 68 8.73 2.97 -3.47
C PRO A 68 9.49 4.16 -4.08
N THR A 69 10.76 4.32 -3.70
CA THR A 69 11.64 5.28 -4.36
C THR A 69 11.77 4.85 -5.82
N PRO A 70 11.45 5.70 -6.81
CA PRO A 70 11.68 5.35 -8.20
C PRO A 70 13.17 5.02 -8.37
N THR A 71 13.48 3.79 -8.79
CA THR A 71 14.85 3.45 -9.17
C THR A 71 15.21 4.30 -10.39
N PRO A 72 16.35 5.03 -10.39
CA PRO A 72 16.77 5.73 -11.58
C PRO A 72 16.87 4.71 -12.72
N ILE A 73 16.10 4.91 -13.79
CA ILE A 73 16.31 4.17 -15.03
C ILE A 73 17.73 4.51 -15.48
N PRO A 74 18.64 3.53 -15.72
CA PRO A 74 19.96 3.83 -16.24
C PRO A 74 19.82 4.62 -17.53
N GLU A 75 20.40 5.83 -17.57
CA GLU A 75 20.34 6.64 -18.78
C GLU A 75 21.03 5.90 -19.94
N PRO A 76 20.55 6.06 -21.19
CA PRO A 76 21.07 5.35 -22.36
C PRO A 76 22.59 5.52 -22.56
N SER A 77 23.18 6.59 -22.02
CA SER A 77 24.63 6.80 -21.96
C SER A 77 25.38 5.68 -21.22
N SER A 78 24.76 5.07 -20.20
CA SER A 78 25.30 3.91 -19.49
C SER A 78 25.23 2.63 -20.31
N VAL A 79 24.31 2.53 -21.27
CA VAL A 79 24.22 1.39 -22.21
C VAL A 79 25.28 1.50 -23.31
N LEU A 80 25.55 2.70 -23.82
CA LEU A 80 26.59 2.95 -24.81
C LEU A 80 28.02 2.80 -24.24
N GLY A 81 28.21 3.08 -22.95
CA GLY A 81 29.48 2.82 -22.25
C GLY A 81 29.86 1.34 -22.20
N LEU A 82 28.88 0.43 -22.11
CA LEU A 82 29.13 -1.02 -22.15
C LEU A 82 29.41 -1.54 -23.57
N LEU A 83 28.85 -0.89 -24.59
CA LEU A 83 29.07 -1.26 -26.00
C LEU A 83 30.45 -0.84 -26.52
N SER A 84 31.01 0.27 -26.02
CA SER A 84 32.33 0.77 -26.44
C SER A 84 33.50 -0.05 -25.89
N LEU A 85 33.38 -0.64 -24.69
CA LEU A 85 34.38 -1.59 -24.17
C LEU A 85 34.45 -2.90 -24.99
N GLY A 86 33.34 -3.32 -25.62
CA GLY A 86 33.33 -4.50 -26.47
C GLY A 86 34.07 -4.33 -27.81
N VAL A 87 34.12 -3.12 -28.37
CA VAL A 87 34.74 -2.86 -29.68
C VAL A 87 36.24 -2.57 -29.57
N LEU A 88 36.73 -2.06 -28.42
CA LEU A 88 38.16 -1.85 -28.19
C LEU A 88 38.98 -3.14 -28.03
N GLY A 89 38.33 -4.29 -27.74
CA GLY A 89 39.00 -5.60 -27.67
C GLY A 89 39.27 -6.25 -29.04
N ILE A 90 38.59 -5.80 -30.11
CA ILE A 90 38.61 -6.47 -31.42
C ILE A 90 39.60 -5.82 -32.40
N SER A 91 39.95 -4.54 -32.19
CA SER A 91 40.85 -3.79 -33.08
C SER A 91 42.35 -4.08 -32.88
N SER A 92 42.75 -4.79 -31.81
CA SER A 92 44.15 -5.18 -31.58
C SER A 92 44.55 -6.50 -32.27
N ALA A 93 43.60 -7.26 -32.85
CA ALA A 93 43.86 -8.58 -33.45
C ALA A 93 44.24 -8.57 -34.95
N LEU A 94 44.25 -7.40 -35.62
CA LEU A 94 44.44 -7.32 -37.07
C LEU A 94 45.83 -6.85 -37.54
N LYS A 95 46.79 -6.62 -36.63
CA LYS A 95 48.15 -6.20 -37.03
C LYS A 95 49.19 -7.27 -36.74
N ARG A 96 49.15 -8.35 -37.50
CA ARG A 96 50.29 -9.25 -37.73
C ARG A 96 49.99 -10.13 -38.95
N GLN A 97 50.31 -9.62 -40.14
CA GLN A 97 50.89 -10.36 -41.28
C GLN A 97 50.88 -9.49 -42.55
N SER A 98 52.04 -8.94 -42.89
CA SER A 98 52.50 -8.64 -44.25
C SER A 98 54.01 -8.75 -44.24
#